data_AF-A0A653MWY5-F1
#
_entry.id   AF-A0A653MWY5-F1
#
_cell.length_a   1.000
_cell.length_b   1.000
_cell.length_c   1.000
_cell.angle_alpha   90.00
_cell.angle_beta   90.00
_cell.angle_gamma   90.00
#
_symmetry.space_group_name_H-M   'P 1'
#
loop_
_entity.id
_entity.type
_entity.pdbx_description
1 polymer ?
#
loop_
_entity_poly.entity_id
_entity_poly.type
_entity_poly.pdbx_seq_one_letter_code
_entity_poly.pdbx_strand_id
1 'polypeptide(L)'
;MEQAVLKKMRIKQIAASNLIFGIMMVIFFMIIQISEIRFTHFFFCLGILMLFQGVLGFIKKRTTKSFIPLFEQVAIYEKGKLGKEWYKEKKMENIWKLILSGLMFFQSFNIQNIPNPFFDIEPIFLIFFLVISLALINVSMLFRIRKIDRSTEKHELKGYTKESNMMAMALGFLTIIILFGFIVIFVLP
;
A
#
# COMPACT_ATOMS: atom_id res chain seq x y z
N MET A 1 12.86 -14.81 19.42
CA MET A 1 11.98 -15.66 18.58
C MET A 1 12.90 -16.58 17.81
N GLU A 2 12.62 -17.88 17.82
CA GLU A 2 13.40 -18.87 17.09
C GLU A 2 13.35 -18.62 15.57
N GLN A 3 14.45 -18.83 14.86
CA GLN A 3 14.56 -18.50 13.43
C GLN A 3 13.52 -19.23 12.57
N ALA A 4 13.21 -20.49 12.89
CA ALA A 4 12.19 -21.26 12.20
C ALA A 4 10.77 -20.65 12.34
N VAL A 5 10.45 -20.17 13.53
CA VAL A 5 9.16 -19.49 13.82
C VAL A 5 9.07 -18.17 13.08
N LEU A 6 10.15 -17.38 13.06
CA LEU A 6 10.23 -16.11 12.32
C LEU A 6 10.02 -16.33 10.82
N LYS A 7 10.71 -17.32 10.22
CA LYS A 7 10.56 -17.65 8.80
C LYS A 7 9.11 -18.03 8.46
N LYS A 8 8.49 -18.87 9.29
CA LYS A 8 7.08 -19.27 9.12
C LYS A 8 6.12 -18.07 9.21
N MET A 9 6.37 -17.15 10.14
CA MET A 9 5.59 -15.91 10.27
C MET A 9 5.72 -15.03 9.01
N ARG A 10 6.94 -14.83 8.49
CA ARG A 10 7.18 -14.01 7.28
C ARG A 10 6.55 -14.60 6.03
N ILE A 11 6.62 -15.92 5.84
CA ILE A 11 5.96 -16.60 4.71
C ILE A 11 4.45 -16.37 4.77
N LYS A 12 3.84 -16.56 5.94
CA LYS A 12 2.41 -16.29 6.15
C LYS A 12 2.06 -14.84 5.88
N GLN A 13 2.88 -13.88 6.34
CA GLN A 13 2.67 -12.45 6.11
C GLN A 13 2.62 -12.13 4.61
N ILE A 14 3.58 -12.63 3.83
CA ILE A 14 3.64 -12.41 2.38
C ILE A 14 2.42 -13.03 1.69
N ALA A 15 2.13 -14.30 2.00
CA ALA A 15 0.99 -15.01 1.41
C ALA A 15 -0.34 -14.31 1.73
N ALA A 16 -0.56 -13.93 2.99
CA ALA A 16 -1.78 -13.24 3.41
C ALA A 16 -1.90 -11.86 2.74
N SER A 17 -0.81 -11.10 2.66
CA SER A 17 -0.83 -9.77 2.04
C SER A 17 -1.15 -9.84 0.55
N ASN A 18 -0.52 -10.77 -0.18
CA ASN A 18 -0.78 -10.97 -1.61
C ASN A 18 -2.19 -11.47 -1.87
N LEU A 19 -2.69 -12.41 -1.04
CA LEU A 19 -4.05 -12.94 -1.17
C LEU A 19 -5.10 -11.85 -0.90
N ILE A 20 -4.96 -11.11 0.20
CA ILE A 20 -5.88 -10.02 0.54
C ILE A 20 -5.87 -8.96 -0.56
N PHE A 21 -4.69 -8.56 -1.03
CA PHE A 21 -4.59 -7.58 -2.11
C PHE A 21 -5.22 -8.06 -3.42
N GLY A 22 -4.94 -9.31 -3.82
CA GLY A 22 -5.53 -9.91 -5.02
C GLY A 22 -7.06 -9.99 -4.93
N ILE A 23 -7.60 -10.44 -3.79
CA ILE A 23 -9.05 -10.47 -3.56
C ILE A 23 -9.64 -9.06 -3.62
N MET A 24 -9.01 -8.08 -2.96
CA MET A 24 -9.48 -6.69 -2.99
C MET A 24 -9.48 -6.10 -4.39
N MET A 25 -8.46 -6.37 -5.20
CA MET A 25 -8.41 -5.92 -6.60
C MET A 25 -9.53 -6.55 -7.44
N VAL A 26 -9.76 -7.86 -7.29
CA VAL A 26 -10.81 -8.56 -8.02
C VAL A 26 -12.21 -8.05 -7.63
N ILE A 27 -12.48 -7.87 -6.33
CA ILE A 27 -13.72 -7.26 -5.84
C ILE A 27 -13.88 -5.84 -6.39
N PHE A 28 -12.80 -5.06 -6.33
CA PHE A 28 -12.79 -3.69 -6.82
C PHE A 28 -13.18 -3.61 -8.31
N PHE A 29 -12.60 -4.47 -9.14
CA PHE A 29 -12.94 -4.54 -10.56
C PHE A 29 -14.38 -4.98 -10.80
N MET A 30 -14.87 -5.99 -10.07
CA MET A 30 -16.28 -6.38 -10.16
C MET A 30 -17.23 -5.22 -9.84
N ILE A 31 -16.93 -4.45 -8.78
CA ILE A 31 -17.75 -3.30 -8.40
C ILE A 31 -17.78 -2.25 -9.51
N ILE A 32 -16.63 -1.93 -10.12
CA ILE A 32 -16.56 -0.97 -11.24
C ILE A 32 -17.42 -1.46 -12.41
N GLN A 33 -17.27 -2.72 -12.80
CA GLN A 33 -17.96 -3.29 -13.97
C GLN A 33 -19.48 -3.37 -13.77
N ILE A 34 -19.95 -3.70 -12.56
CA ILE A 34 -21.38 -3.86 -12.27
C ILE A 34 -22.08 -2.53 -12.00
N SER A 35 -21.40 -1.60 -11.32
CA SER A 35 -22.07 -0.46 -10.69
C SER A 35 -22.04 0.83 -11.52
N GLU A 36 -21.45 0.80 -12.72
CA GLU A 36 -21.31 1.96 -13.60
C GLU A 36 -20.75 3.22 -12.91
N ILE A 37 -19.95 3.03 -11.85
CA ILE A 37 -19.51 4.10 -10.98
C ILE A 37 -18.60 5.05 -11.77
N ARG A 38 -18.99 6.32 -11.85
CA ARG A 38 -18.12 7.36 -12.44
C ARG A 38 -16.87 7.56 -11.60
N PHE A 39 -15.73 7.84 -12.25
CA PHE A 39 -14.43 8.10 -11.59
C PHE A 39 -14.50 9.09 -10.43
N THR A 40 -15.30 10.14 -10.57
CA THR A 40 -15.57 11.12 -9.50
C THR A 40 -16.01 10.43 -8.21
N HIS A 41 -17.04 9.58 -8.27
CA HIS A 41 -17.55 8.90 -7.08
C HIS A 41 -16.54 7.89 -6.54
N PHE A 42 -15.80 7.20 -7.42
CA PHE A 42 -14.74 6.28 -7.00
C PHE A 42 -13.66 7.00 -6.18
N PHE A 43 -13.06 8.06 -6.73
CA PHE A 43 -12.02 8.82 -6.04
C PHE A 43 -12.54 9.52 -4.79
N PHE A 44 -13.78 10.00 -4.81
CA PHE A 44 -14.42 10.56 -3.63
C PHE A 44 -14.53 9.53 -2.49
N CYS A 45 -15.05 8.34 -2.79
CA CYS A 45 -15.17 7.26 -1.81
C CYS A 45 -13.80 6.79 -1.32
N LEU A 46 -12.81 6.64 -2.22
CA LEU A 46 -11.44 6.30 -1.83
C LEU A 46 -10.85 7.37 -0.90
N GLY A 47 -11.09 8.65 -1.21
CA GLY A 47 -10.68 9.78 -0.39
C GLY A 47 -11.26 9.70 1.03
N ILE A 48 -12.55 9.39 1.17
CA ILE A 48 -13.21 9.20 2.46
C ILE A 48 -12.59 8.02 3.23
N LEU A 49 -12.41 6.87 2.57
CA LEU A 49 -11.83 5.68 3.19
C LEU A 49 -10.41 5.96 3.70
N MET A 50 -9.57 6.61 2.90
CA MET A 50 -8.21 6.98 3.28
C MET A 50 -8.17 8.02 4.40
N LEU A 51 -9.09 9.00 4.37
CA LEU A 51 -9.23 9.99 5.44
C LEU A 51 -9.54 9.30 6.76
N PHE A 52 -10.55 8.43 6.76
CA PHE A 52 -10.99 7.72 7.95
C PHE A 52 -9.88 6.80 8.49
N GLN A 53 -9.20 6.06 7.62
CA GLN A 53 -8.06 5.23 8.02
C GLN A 53 -6.91 6.06 8.60
N GLY A 54 -6.60 7.23 8.00
CA GLY A 54 -5.58 8.15 8.51
C GLY A 54 -5.93 8.67 9.90
N VAL A 55 -7.14 9.20 10.07
CA VAL A 55 -7.65 9.75 11.34
C VAL A 55 -7.71 8.67 12.42
N LEU A 56 -8.32 7.51 12.13
CA LEU A 56 -8.34 6.38 13.07
C LEU A 56 -6.93 5.90 13.44
N GLY A 57 -5.99 5.95 12.49
CA GLY A 57 -4.59 5.63 12.72
C GLY A 57 -3.93 6.55 13.75
N PHE A 58 -4.26 7.84 13.74
CA PHE A 58 -3.81 8.79 14.77
C PHE A 58 -4.50 8.56 16.12
N ILE A 59 -5.79 8.21 16.13
CA ILE A 59 -6.57 7.94 17.34
C ILE A 59 -6.09 6.67 18.04
N LYS A 60 -5.83 5.58 17.31
CA LYS A 60 -5.39 4.26 17.83
C LYS A 60 -3.99 4.24 18.45
N LYS A 61 -3.37 5.42 18.66
CA LYS A 61 -2.08 5.68 19.33
C LYS A 61 -1.30 4.43 19.77
N ARG A 62 -0.25 4.10 19.02
CA ARG A 62 0.83 3.18 19.44
C ARG A 62 0.43 1.70 19.63
N THR A 63 -0.81 1.31 19.32
CA THR A 63 -1.28 -0.07 19.46
C THR A 63 -0.78 -0.96 18.32
N THR A 64 -0.45 -2.22 18.63
CA THR A 64 -0.12 -3.26 17.64
C THR A 64 -1.34 -4.08 17.23
N LYS A 65 -2.51 -3.78 17.82
CA LYS A 65 -3.74 -4.53 17.62
C LYS A 65 -4.15 -4.51 16.16
N SER A 66 -4.40 -5.69 15.62
CA SER A 66 -4.89 -5.89 14.26
C SER A 66 -6.15 -6.74 14.31
N PHE A 67 -7.04 -6.55 13.34
CA PHE A 67 -8.19 -7.45 13.16
C PHE A 67 -7.73 -8.86 12.77
N ILE A 68 -6.62 -8.97 12.05
CA ILE A 68 -6.03 -10.24 11.63
C ILE A 68 -4.85 -10.55 12.57
N PRO A 69 -4.91 -11.63 13.36
CA PRO A 69 -3.90 -11.96 14.38
C PRO A 69 -2.47 -12.07 13.82
N LEU A 70 -2.33 -12.56 12.57
CA LEU A 70 -1.04 -12.66 11.90
C LEU A 70 -0.33 -11.30 11.79
N PHE A 71 -1.04 -10.24 11.42
CA PHE A 71 -0.45 -8.91 11.29
C PHE A 71 -0.17 -8.27 12.66
N GLU A 72 -0.93 -8.63 13.69
CA GLU A 72 -0.62 -8.23 15.06
C GLU A 72 0.69 -8.86 15.55
N GLN A 73 0.90 -10.16 15.29
CA GLN A 73 2.16 -10.84 15.64
C GLN A 73 3.36 -10.18 14.97
N VAL A 74 3.24 -9.85 13.68
CA VAL A 74 4.28 -9.12 12.94
C VAL A 74 4.50 -7.74 13.57
N ALA A 75 3.43 -6.99 13.87
CA ALA A 75 3.54 -5.66 14.44
C ALA A 75 4.20 -5.66 15.83
N ILE A 76 3.90 -6.64 16.68
CA ILE A 76 4.55 -6.82 17.99
C ILE A 76 6.05 -7.06 17.82
N TYR A 77 6.42 -7.98 16.93
CA TYR A 77 7.83 -8.28 16.64
C TYR A 77 8.58 -7.05 16.12
N GLU A 78 8.04 -6.37 15.10
CA GLU A 78 8.71 -5.22 14.49
C GLU A 78 8.78 -4.02 15.44
N LYS A 79 7.74 -3.78 16.25
CA LYS A 79 7.77 -2.77 17.31
C LYS A 79 8.86 -3.05 18.33
N GLY A 80 9.09 -4.32 18.68
CA GLY A 80 10.17 -4.74 19.56
C GLY A 80 11.57 -4.41 19.00
N LYS A 81 11.76 -4.60 17.69
CA LYS A 81 13.02 -4.31 16.98
C LYS A 81 13.25 -2.81 16.77
N LEU A 82 12.26 -2.11 16.21
CA LEU A 82 12.37 -0.71 15.79
C LEU A 82 12.20 0.30 16.94
N GLY A 83 11.53 -0.08 18.02
CA GLY A 83 11.35 0.78 19.20
C GLY A 83 10.73 2.14 18.85
N LYS A 84 11.49 3.23 19.04
CA LYS A 84 11.02 4.59 18.76
C LYS A 84 10.78 4.85 17.26
N GLU A 85 11.55 4.20 16.39
CA GLU A 85 11.39 4.36 14.93
C GLU A 85 10.06 3.78 14.44
N TRP A 86 9.56 2.72 15.08
CA TRP A 86 8.24 2.16 14.76
C TRP A 86 7.12 3.20 14.88
N TYR A 87 7.19 4.06 15.91
CA TYR A 87 6.20 5.13 16.08
C TYR A 87 6.33 6.24 15.05
N LYS A 88 7.56 6.57 14.63
CA LYS A 88 7.80 7.56 13.56
C LYS A 88 7.29 7.03 12.23
N GLU A 89 7.57 5.77 11.92
CA GLU A 89 7.06 5.07 10.75
C GLU A 89 5.52 5.09 10.74
N LYS A 90 4.87 4.67 11.83
CA LYS A 90 3.39 4.68 11.92
C LYS A 90 2.78 6.08 11.81
N LYS A 91 3.44 7.09 12.39
CA LYS A 91 3.01 8.49 12.23
C LYS A 91 3.09 8.90 10.76
N MET A 92 4.20 8.59 10.08
CA MET A 92 4.39 8.95 8.68
C MET A 92 3.41 8.21 7.76
N GLU A 93 3.16 6.93 8.01
CA GLU A 93 2.14 6.15 7.29
C GLU A 93 0.77 6.83 7.33
N ASN A 94 0.35 7.33 8.50
CA ASN A 94 -0.92 8.02 8.65
C ASN A 94 -0.91 9.42 8.01
N ILE A 95 0.22 10.14 8.04
CA ILE A 95 0.39 11.41 7.30
C ILE A 95 0.19 11.16 5.81
N TRP A 96 0.84 10.13 5.24
CA TRP A 96 0.67 9.78 3.83
C TRP A 96 -0.78 9.43 3.48
N LYS A 97 -1.51 8.73 4.35
CA LYS A 97 -2.94 8.47 4.13
C LYS A 97 -3.77 9.76 4.04
N LEU A 98 -3.47 10.77 4.87
CA LEU A 98 -4.13 12.07 4.80
C LEU A 98 -3.77 12.83 3.52
N ILE A 99 -2.49 12.84 3.13
CA ILE A 99 -2.03 13.47 1.88
C ILE A 99 -2.72 12.80 0.68
N LEU A 100 -2.70 11.48 0.62
CA LEU A 100 -3.33 10.71 -0.46
C LEU A 100 -4.84 10.93 -0.48
N SER A 101 -5.51 11.02 0.68
CA SER A 101 -6.92 11.38 0.75
C SER A 101 -7.21 12.75 0.12
N GLY A 102 -6.41 13.77 0.44
CA GLY A 102 -6.51 15.09 -0.17
C GLY A 102 -6.31 15.04 -1.69
N LEU A 103 -5.33 14.25 -2.16
CA LEU A 103 -5.12 14.03 -3.60
C LEU A 103 -6.32 13.34 -4.26
N MET A 104 -6.93 12.34 -3.61
CA MET A 104 -8.13 11.68 -4.16
C MET A 104 -9.31 12.63 -4.28
N PHE A 105 -9.54 13.48 -3.28
CA PHE A 105 -10.57 14.52 -3.37
C PHE A 105 -10.28 15.49 -4.51
N PHE A 106 -9.03 15.94 -4.62
CA PHE A 106 -8.61 16.80 -5.73
C PHE A 106 -8.89 16.13 -7.08
N GLN A 107 -8.54 14.86 -7.27
CA GLN A 107 -8.84 14.12 -8.51
C GLN A 107 -10.34 14.03 -8.77
N SER A 108 -11.14 13.71 -7.74
CA SER A 108 -12.60 13.65 -7.84
C SER A 108 -13.20 14.95 -8.35
N PHE A 109 -12.76 16.11 -7.84
CA PHE A 109 -13.29 17.41 -8.24
C PHE A 109 -12.85 17.84 -9.65
N ASN A 110 -11.68 17.41 -10.12
CA ASN A 110 -11.18 17.79 -11.45
C ASN A 110 -11.72 16.90 -12.58
N ILE A 111 -12.13 15.66 -12.29
CA ILE A 111 -12.51 14.66 -13.32
C ILE A 111 -14.03 14.61 -13.60
N GLN A 112 -14.82 15.53 -13.03
CA GLN A 112 -16.29 15.51 -13.08
C GLN A 112 -16.92 15.46 -14.47
N ASN A 113 -16.25 16.03 -15.47
CA ASN A 113 -16.77 16.17 -16.84
C ASN A 113 -16.13 15.22 -17.85
N ILE A 114 -15.33 14.25 -17.39
CA ILE A 114 -14.69 13.27 -18.29
C ILE A 114 -15.66 12.09 -18.47
N PRO A 115 -16.04 11.73 -19.72
CA PRO A 115 -16.85 10.54 -20.01
C PRO A 115 -16.19 9.31 -19.41
N ASN A 116 -16.96 8.38 -18.82
CA ASN A 116 -16.44 7.30 -17.97
C ASN A 116 -15.53 6.33 -18.76
N PRO A 117 -14.18 6.39 -18.61
CA PRO A 117 -13.27 5.57 -19.42
C PRO A 117 -13.12 4.11 -18.94
N PHE A 118 -13.83 3.67 -17.89
CA PHE A 118 -13.67 2.31 -17.34
C PHE A 118 -14.41 1.21 -18.13
N PHE A 119 -15.42 1.56 -18.92
CA PHE A 119 -16.25 0.56 -19.60
C PHE A 119 -15.52 -0.18 -20.71
N ASP A 120 -14.51 0.44 -21.30
CA ASP A 120 -13.73 -0.12 -22.41
C ASP A 120 -12.30 -0.50 -21.99
N ILE A 121 -12.01 -0.59 -20.69
CA ILE A 121 -10.67 -1.02 -20.26
C ILE A 121 -10.50 -2.50 -20.57
N GLU A 122 -9.61 -2.77 -21.53
CA GLU A 122 -9.27 -4.14 -21.89
C GLU A 122 -8.70 -4.91 -20.68
N PRO A 123 -9.02 -6.21 -20.54
CA PRO A 123 -8.53 -7.03 -19.43
C PRO A 123 -7.00 -7.01 -19.24
N ILE A 124 -6.24 -6.76 -20.32
CA ILE A 124 -4.78 -6.68 -20.28
C ILE A 124 -4.28 -5.54 -19.38
N PHE A 125 -4.97 -4.40 -19.35
CA PHE A 125 -4.66 -3.28 -18.46
C PHE A 125 -4.83 -3.69 -17.00
N LEU A 126 -5.90 -4.42 -16.68
CA LEU A 126 -6.20 -4.87 -15.31
C LEU A 126 -5.16 -5.86 -14.82
N ILE A 127 -4.78 -6.82 -15.67
CA ILE A 127 -3.72 -7.79 -15.38
C ILE A 127 -2.39 -7.07 -15.16
N PHE A 128 -2.05 -6.11 -16.01
CA PHE A 128 -0.84 -5.30 -15.87
C PHE A 128 -0.81 -4.54 -14.53
N PHE A 129 -1.90 -3.84 -14.18
CA PHE A 129 -2.02 -3.13 -12.91
C PHE A 129 -1.93 -4.07 -11.70
N LEU A 130 -2.52 -5.26 -11.79
CA LEU A 130 -2.43 -6.27 -10.74
C LEU A 130 -0.98 -6.75 -10.55
N VAL A 131 -0.29 -7.10 -11.64
CA VAL A 131 1.09 -7.61 -11.61
C VAL A 131 2.04 -6.56 -11.07
N ILE A 132 1.98 -5.31 -11.56
CA ILE A 132 2.88 -4.25 -11.09
C ILE A 132 2.63 -3.92 -9.61
N SER A 133 1.36 -3.89 -9.19
CA SER A 133 1.02 -3.63 -7.78
C SER A 133 1.50 -4.74 -6.86
N LEU A 134 1.33 -6.01 -7.26
CA LEU A 134 1.87 -7.14 -6.52
C LEU A 134 3.40 -7.08 -6.46
N ALA A 135 4.08 -6.72 -7.56
CA ALA A 135 5.53 -6.56 -7.56
C ALA A 135 5.97 -5.49 -6.54
N LEU A 136 5.34 -4.33 -6.53
CA LEU A 136 5.64 -3.24 -5.58
C LEU A 136 5.43 -3.66 -4.11
N ILE A 137 4.31 -4.33 -3.83
CA ILE A 137 3.99 -4.85 -2.51
C ILE A 137 5.04 -5.87 -2.05
N ASN A 138 5.44 -6.80 -2.93
CA ASN A 138 6.43 -7.81 -2.58
C ASN A 138 7.85 -7.23 -2.45
N VAL A 139 8.25 -6.29 -3.30
CA VAL A 139 9.56 -5.62 -3.20
C VAL A 139 9.67 -4.80 -1.92
N SER A 140 8.64 -4.03 -1.59
CA SER A 140 8.60 -3.24 -0.35
C SER A 140 8.63 -4.14 0.90
N MET A 141 7.88 -5.25 0.90
CA MET A 141 7.96 -6.25 1.96
C MET A 141 9.34 -6.89 2.06
N LEU A 142 9.96 -7.26 0.94
CA LEU A 142 11.30 -7.86 0.92
C LEU A 142 12.34 -6.91 1.52
N PHE A 143 12.28 -5.62 1.17
CA PHE A 143 13.15 -4.59 1.74
C PHE A 143 12.97 -4.51 3.26
N ARG A 144 11.72 -4.39 3.73
CA ARG A 144 11.38 -4.33 5.17
C ARG A 144 11.88 -5.56 5.93
N ILE A 145 11.61 -6.75 5.42
CA ILE A 145 12.01 -8.03 6.02
C ILE A 145 13.54 -8.10 6.10
N ARG A 146 14.24 -7.82 4.99
CA ARG A 146 15.72 -7.88 4.96
C ARG A 146 16.33 -6.88 5.93
N LYS A 147 15.82 -5.65 6.01
CA LYS A 147 16.37 -4.62 6.89
C LYS A 147 16.10 -4.92 8.36
N ILE A 148 14.85 -5.27 8.72
CA ILE A 148 14.48 -5.49 10.13
C ILE A 148 15.02 -6.82 10.68
N ASP A 149 14.97 -7.89 9.90
CA ASP A 149 15.31 -9.23 10.40
C ASP A 149 16.82 -9.47 10.45
N ARG A 150 17.61 -8.80 9.60
CA ARG A 150 19.07 -8.90 9.63
C ARG A 150 19.71 -8.01 10.70
N SER A 151 19.02 -6.96 11.16
CA SER A 151 19.61 -6.07 12.16
C SER A 151 19.69 -6.72 13.52
N THR A 152 20.92 -6.81 14.02
CA THR A 152 21.23 -7.40 15.32
C THR A 152 21.15 -6.36 16.42
N GLU A 153 21.63 -5.15 16.15
CA GLU A 153 21.63 -4.06 17.11
C GLU A 153 20.57 -2.98 16.80
N LYS A 154 20.04 -2.36 17.87
CA LYS A 154 19.04 -1.30 17.74
C LYS A 154 19.56 -0.05 17.02
N HIS A 155 20.87 0.20 17.09
CA HIS A 155 21.47 1.39 16.48
C HIS A 155 21.47 1.30 14.94
N GLU A 156 21.54 0.09 14.38
CA GLU A 156 21.48 -0.17 12.92
C GLU A 156 20.13 0.24 12.29
N LEU A 157 19.08 0.31 13.10
CA LEU A 157 17.73 0.70 12.69
C LEU A 157 17.46 2.20 12.93
N LYS A 158 18.43 2.97 13.43
CA LYS A 158 18.27 4.41 13.62
C LYS A 158 18.10 5.09 12.27
N GLY A 159 17.04 5.88 12.11
CA GLY A 159 16.73 6.54 10.84
C GLY A 159 16.03 5.64 9.81
N TYR A 160 15.67 4.41 10.18
CA TYR A 160 14.92 3.48 9.33
C TYR A 160 13.69 4.14 8.68
N THR A 161 12.96 4.98 9.42
CA THR A 161 11.79 5.70 8.88
C THR A 161 12.14 6.53 7.65
N LYS A 162 13.28 7.23 7.66
CA LYS A 162 13.71 8.07 6.53
C LYS A 162 14.09 7.19 5.34
N GLU A 163 14.87 6.12 5.57
CA GLU A 163 15.25 5.18 4.52
C GLU A 163 14.03 4.52 3.87
N SER A 164 13.06 4.08 4.68
CA SER A 164 11.83 3.45 4.19
C SER A 164 10.99 4.42 3.35
N ASN A 165 10.90 5.70 3.73
CA ASN A 165 10.18 6.70 2.92
C ASN A 165 10.91 7.00 1.61
N MET A 166 12.24 7.09 1.64
CA MET A 166 13.04 7.31 0.43
C MET A 166 12.90 6.14 -0.54
N MET A 167 12.90 4.90 -0.03
CA MET A 167 12.62 3.70 -0.83
C MET A 167 11.21 3.75 -1.43
N ALA A 168 10.19 4.15 -0.64
CA ALA A 168 8.82 4.29 -1.15
C ALA A 168 8.72 5.34 -2.25
N MET A 169 9.39 6.48 -2.11
CA MET A 169 9.44 7.52 -3.16
C MET A 169 10.13 7.01 -4.43
N ALA A 170 11.26 6.30 -4.29
CA ALA A 170 11.98 5.72 -5.43
C ALA A 170 11.12 4.69 -6.18
N LEU A 171 10.44 3.80 -5.46
CA LEU A 171 9.51 2.83 -6.05
C LEU A 171 8.30 3.52 -6.70
N GLY A 172 7.77 4.57 -6.07
CA GLY A 172 6.68 5.36 -6.64
C GLY A 172 7.08 6.04 -7.95
N PHE A 173 8.26 6.65 -7.98
CA PHE A 173 8.80 7.27 -9.20
C PHE A 173 9.04 6.25 -10.31
N LEU A 174 9.64 5.10 -9.98
CA LEU A 174 9.80 3.99 -10.92
C LEU A 174 8.45 3.52 -11.48
N THR A 175 7.43 3.47 -10.64
CA THR A 175 6.07 3.10 -11.06
C THR A 175 5.51 4.10 -12.07
N ILE A 176 5.70 5.40 -11.84
CA ILE A 176 5.27 6.45 -12.79
C ILE A 176 5.92 6.25 -14.15
N ILE A 177 7.24 5.98 -14.19
CA ILE A 177 7.96 5.72 -15.45
C ILE A 177 7.38 4.51 -16.17
N ILE A 178 7.16 3.40 -15.44
CA ILE A 178 6.62 2.16 -16.00
C ILE A 178 5.21 2.39 -16.56
N LEU A 179 4.34 3.06 -15.80
CA LEU A 179 2.97 3.37 -16.23
C LEU A 179 2.96 4.29 -17.44
N PHE A 180 3.79 5.33 -17.46
CA PHE A 180 3.90 6.25 -18.58
C PHE A 180 4.36 5.53 -19.85
N GLY A 181 5.44 4.73 -19.76
CA GLY A 181 5.92 3.94 -20.89
C GLY A 181 4.88 2.96 -21.41
N PHE A 182 4.14 2.31 -20.51
CA PHE A 182 3.06 1.41 -20.87
C PHE A 182 1.91 2.15 -21.59
N ILE A 183 1.48 3.32 -21.10
CA ILE A 183 0.46 4.14 -21.78
C ILE A 183 0.94 4.57 -23.18
N VAL A 184 2.19 5.03 -23.31
CA VAL A 184 2.74 5.47 -24.61
C VAL A 184 2.80 4.32 -25.63
N ILE A 185 3.19 3.12 -25.19
CA ILE A 185 3.38 1.97 -26.09
C ILE A 185 2.06 1.28 -26.45
N PHE A 186 1.08 1.24 -25.54
CA PHE A 186 -0.11 0.41 -25.69
C PHE A 186 -1.44 1.17 -25.79
N VAL A 187 -1.49 2.46 -25.45
CA VAL A 187 -2.74 3.26 -25.44
C VAL A 187 -2.72 4.40 -26.48
N LEU A 188 -1.56 5.02 -26.70
CA LEU A 188 -1.42 6.10 -27.69
C LEU A 188 -1.21 5.69 -29.16
N PRO A 189 -0.81 4.45 -29.55
CA PRO A 189 -0.72 4.06 -30.96
C PRO A 189 -2.09 3.75 -31.57
#